data_AF-A0A4P6U5E0-F1
#
_entry.id   AF-A0A4P6U5E0-F1
#
_cell.length_a   1.000
_cell.length_b   1.000
_cell.length_c   1.000
_cell.angle_alpha   90.00
_cell.angle_beta   90.00
_cell.angle_gamma   90.00
#
_symmetry.space_group_name_H-M   'P 1'
#
loop_
_entity.id
_entity.type
_entity.pdbx_description
1 polymer ?
#
loop_
_entity_poly.entity_id
_entity_poly.type
_entity_poly.pdbx_seq_one_letter_code
_entity_poly.pdbx_strand_id
1 'polypeptide(L)'
;MTATEPIEITTESGRREQRWPFPTDEKSLLSLVHILFEEHWDDIWFGNFAEGAAWEVAAPNAPERISMFDGYVTVDFGRWHFHLCIGQHEASGPDLGRIRRCSRAEMYRTLDTDGAPSSWGLRLFNGRDDQLMTAMLPNPFLTNRQKLRDEPDWSQLELWDRLREEFLGIGPDTADRQGKGFGQRAE
;
A
#
# COMPACT_ATOMS: atom_id res chain seq x y z
N MET A 1 2.99 -13.87 16.27
CA MET A 1 2.33 -14.85 15.38
C MET A 1 1.79 -14.05 14.21
N THR A 2 2.46 -14.06 13.07
CA THR A 2 1.90 -13.52 11.82
C THR A 2 0.72 -14.39 11.45
N ALA A 3 -0.48 -13.81 11.40
CA ALA A 3 -1.66 -14.53 10.94
C ALA A 3 -1.49 -14.81 9.44
N THR A 4 -1.45 -16.08 9.06
CA THR A 4 -1.35 -16.52 7.68
C THR A 4 -2.65 -16.24 6.91
N GLU A 5 -3.77 -16.32 7.61
CA GLU A 5 -5.11 -16.10 7.06
C GLU A 5 -5.46 -14.60 7.04
N PRO A 6 -6.03 -14.08 5.93
CA PRO A 6 -6.52 -12.72 5.90
C PRO A 6 -7.73 -12.52 6.80
N ILE A 7 -7.91 -11.27 7.24
CA ILE A 7 -9.17 -10.79 7.76
C ILE A 7 -10.07 -10.46 6.57
N GLU A 8 -11.23 -11.11 6.46
CA GLU A 8 -12.24 -10.77 5.47
C GLU A 8 -13.11 -9.59 5.95
N ILE A 9 -13.23 -8.56 5.11
CA ILE A 9 -14.01 -7.37 5.41
C ILE A 9 -14.94 -7.06 4.24
N THR A 10 -16.20 -6.74 4.56
CA THR A 10 -17.09 -6.03 3.63
C THR A 10 -17.08 -4.56 4.01
N THR A 11 -16.55 -3.71 3.14
CA THR A 11 -16.51 -2.25 3.34
C THR A 11 -17.93 -1.66 3.33
N GLU A 12 -18.07 -0.42 3.81
CA GLU A 12 -19.35 0.30 3.76
C GLU A 12 -19.91 0.45 2.35
N SER A 13 -19.03 0.46 1.33
CA SER A 13 -19.40 0.47 -0.08
C SER A 13 -19.92 -0.89 -0.61
N GLY A 14 -19.94 -1.93 0.22
CA GLY A 14 -20.28 -3.30 -0.16
C GLY A 14 -19.14 -4.08 -0.83
N ARG A 15 -17.98 -3.44 -1.08
CA ARG A 15 -16.80 -4.12 -1.62
C ARG A 15 -16.22 -5.09 -0.59
N ARG A 16 -15.87 -6.29 -1.04
CA ARG A 16 -15.17 -7.30 -0.23
C ARG A 16 -13.65 -7.11 -0.33
N GLU A 17 -12.97 -7.22 0.80
CA GLU A 17 -11.52 -7.14 0.93
C GLU A 17 -11.00 -8.28 1.79
N GLN A 18 -9.80 -8.73 1.47
CA GLN A 18 -8.97 -9.56 2.34
C GLN A 18 -7.77 -8.75 2.78
N ARG A 19 -7.51 -8.71 4.09
CA ARG A 19 -6.49 -7.84 4.69
C ARG A 19 -5.54 -8.62 5.58
N TRP A 20 -4.25 -8.32 5.47
CA TRP A 20 -3.20 -8.87 6.31
C TRP A 20 -2.57 -7.74 7.13
N PRO A 21 -2.50 -7.86 8.47
CA PRO A 21 -1.75 -6.93 9.29
C PRO A 21 -0.29 -6.85 8.83
N PHE A 22 0.21 -5.64 8.64
CA PHE A 22 1.59 -5.40 8.23
C PHE A 22 2.40 -4.84 9.43
N PRO A 23 3.69 -5.19 9.59
CA PRO A 23 4.51 -4.68 10.70
C PRO A 23 4.57 -3.15 10.75
N THR A 24 4.46 -2.57 11.94
CA THR A 24 4.46 -1.11 12.15
C THR A 24 5.69 -0.59 12.90
N ASP A 25 6.70 -1.44 13.10
CA ASP A 25 7.98 -0.98 13.63
C ASP A 25 8.74 -0.15 12.58
N GLU A 26 9.53 0.82 13.04
CA GLU A 26 10.23 1.80 12.20
C GLU A 26 11.12 1.12 11.15
N LYS A 27 11.78 0.00 11.50
CA LYS A 27 12.67 -0.71 10.59
C LYS A 27 11.89 -1.32 9.43
N SER A 28 10.79 -2.03 9.72
CA SER A 28 9.95 -2.63 8.69
C SER A 28 9.32 -1.57 7.78
N LEU A 29 8.79 -0.48 8.35
CA LEU A 29 8.19 0.60 7.58
C LEU A 29 9.22 1.36 6.73
N LEU A 30 10.44 1.57 7.24
CA LEU A 30 11.51 2.19 6.46
C LEU A 30 11.94 1.28 5.30
N SER A 31 12.08 -0.03 5.54
CA SER A 31 12.36 -1.02 4.49
C SER A 31 11.29 -1.02 3.40
N LEU A 32 10.01 -0.94 3.80
CA LEU A 32 8.90 -0.79 2.86
C LEU A 32 9.04 0.49 2.02
N VAL A 33 9.38 1.64 2.63
CA VAL A 33 9.57 2.89 1.90
C VAL A 33 10.70 2.77 0.87
N HIS A 34 11.83 2.13 1.21
CA HIS A 34 12.90 1.89 0.26
C HIS A 34 12.44 1.00 -0.91
N ILE A 35 11.74 -0.10 -0.65
CA ILE A 35 11.20 -0.96 -1.71
C ILE A 35 10.25 -0.18 -2.62
N LEU A 36 9.32 0.57 -2.05
CA LEU A 36 8.31 1.31 -2.83
C LEU A 36 8.92 2.45 -3.64
N PHE A 37 9.85 3.21 -3.08
CA PHE A 37 10.28 4.48 -3.67
C PHE A 37 11.69 4.46 -4.26
N GLU A 38 12.57 3.52 -3.91
CA GLU A 38 13.84 3.34 -4.63
C GLU A 38 13.73 2.32 -5.76
N GLU A 39 12.98 1.24 -5.53
CA GLU A 39 12.94 0.11 -6.47
C GLU A 39 11.71 0.14 -7.40
N HIS A 40 10.55 0.61 -6.93
CA HIS A 40 9.27 0.50 -7.64
C HIS A 40 8.52 1.84 -7.85
N TRP A 41 9.22 2.97 -7.75
CA TRP A 41 8.59 4.30 -7.79
C TRP A 41 7.80 4.57 -9.08
N ASP A 42 8.19 3.96 -10.20
CA ASP A 42 7.56 4.10 -11.52
C ASP A 42 6.49 3.03 -11.82
N ASP A 43 6.33 2.06 -10.93
CA ASP A 43 5.35 0.98 -11.02
C ASP A 43 4.11 1.21 -10.16
N ILE A 44 4.27 1.95 -9.05
CA ILE A 44 3.22 2.19 -8.07
C ILE A 44 2.53 3.54 -8.25
N TRP A 45 1.34 3.63 -7.67
CA TRP A 45 0.70 4.90 -7.37
C TRP A 45 0.52 5.01 -5.86
N PHE A 46 0.54 6.23 -5.34
CA PHE A 46 0.40 6.43 -3.91
C PHE A 46 -0.29 7.74 -3.58
N GLY A 47 -0.86 7.82 -2.39
CA GLY A 47 -1.49 9.05 -1.94
C GLY A 47 -2.30 8.89 -0.68
N ASN A 48 -3.19 9.84 -0.45
CA ASN A 48 -4.03 9.90 0.73
C ASN A 48 -5.50 9.92 0.33
N PHE A 49 -6.30 9.14 1.01
CA PHE A 49 -7.75 9.05 0.87
C PHE A 49 -8.40 9.51 2.16
N ALA A 50 -8.55 10.82 2.30
CA ALA A 50 -9.29 11.45 3.38
C ALA A 50 -10.75 11.68 2.95
N GLU A 51 -11.66 11.72 3.91
CA GLU A 51 -13.05 12.11 3.60
C GLU A 51 -13.08 13.53 3.02
N GLY A 52 -13.66 13.67 1.84
CA GLY A 52 -13.77 14.93 1.11
C GLY A 52 -12.61 15.24 0.15
N ALA A 53 -11.50 14.49 0.17
CA ALA A 53 -10.43 14.63 -0.83
C ALA A 53 -9.56 13.38 -0.94
N ALA A 54 -9.29 12.99 -2.19
CA ALA A 54 -8.33 11.93 -2.51
C ALA A 54 -7.36 12.44 -3.56
N TRP A 55 -6.10 12.07 -3.43
CA TRP A 55 -5.11 12.21 -4.50
C TRP A 55 -4.37 10.90 -4.71
N GLU A 56 -4.07 10.61 -5.97
CA GLU A 56 -3.22 9.51 -6.38
C GLU A 56 -2.09 10.11 -7.21
N VAL A 57 -0.86 9.75 -6.87
CA VAL A 57 0.35 10.31 -7.44
C VAL A 57 1.15 9.17 -8.08
N ALA A 58 1.53 9.37 -9.34
CA ALA A 58 2.64 8.65 -9.94
C ALA A 58 3.89 9.51 -9.75
N ALA A 59 4.97 8.92 -9.21
CA ALA A 59 6.21 9.68 -9.01
C ALA A 59 6.78 10.13 -10.37
N PRO A 60 7.23 11.39 -10.50
CA PRO A 60 7.73 11.91 -11.78
C PRO A 60 9.13 11.38 -12.14
N ASN A 61 9.88 10.91 -11.15
CA ASN A 61 11.24 10.40 -11.23
C ASN A 61 11.57 9.59 -9.97
N ALA A 62 12.69 8.86 -9.98
CA ALA A 62 13.28 8.28 -8.77
C ALA A 62 13.57 9.40 -7.75
N PRO A 63 13.43 9.14 -6.43
CA PRO A 63 13.74 10.13 -5.42
C PRO A 63 15.22 10.50 -5.46
N GLU A 64 15.52 11.79 -5.25
CA GLU A 64 16.88 12.29 -5.06
C GLU A 64 17.42 11.88 -3.69
N ARG A 65 16.54 11.71 -2.70
CA ARG A 65 16.91 11.33 -1.33
C ARG A 65 15.75 10.72 -0.55
N ILE A 66 16.06 9.72 0.28
CA ILE A 66 15.22 9.25 1.37
C ILE A 66 15.99 9.44 2.68
N SER A 67 15.38 10.07 3.69
CA SER A 67 16.04 10.36 4.96
C SER A 67 15.09 10.35 6.15
N MET A 68 15.61 10.02 7.33
CA MET A 68 14.86 10.05 8.59
C MET A 68 15.19 11.28 9.43
N PHE A 69 14.17 11.89 10.04
CA PHE A 69 14.33 12.92 11.06
C PHE A 69 13.14 12.93 12.01
N ASP A 70 13.39 12.81 13.32
CA ASP A 70 12.37 12.89 14.39
C ASP A 70 11.10 12.05 14.12
N GLY A 71 11.32 10.78 13.76
CA GLY A 71 10.27 9.80 13.46
C GLY A 71 9.63 9.92 12.07
N TYR A 72 9.96 10.95 11.31
CA TYR A 72 9.48 11.12 9.95
C TYR A 72 10.50 10.60 8.93
N VAL A 73 10.04 9.76 8.01
CA VAL A 73 10.74 9.53 6.75
C VAL A 73 10.33 10.60 5.76
N THR A 74 11.31 11.20 5.10
CA THR A 74 11.13 12.12 3.98
C THR A 74 11.53 11.40 2.69
N VAL A 75 10.64 11.41 1.70
CA VAL A 75 10.95 10.98 0.33
C VAL A 75 10.95 12.22 -0.55
N ASP A 76 12.12 12.54 -1.12
CA ASP A 76 12.37 13.79 -1.83
C ASP A 76 12.59 13.55 -3.32
N PHE A 77 11.72 14.09 -4.16
CA PHE A 77 11.81 14.04 -5.63
C PHE A 77 12.37 15.35 -6.22
N GLY A 78 12.99 16.21 -5.40
CA GLY A 78 13.59 17.48 -5.79
C GLY A 78 12.57 18.62 -5.85
N ARG A 79 11.60 18.56 -6.77
CA ARG A 79 10.55 19.60 -6.87
C ARG A 79 9.49 19.52 -5.78
N TRP A 80 9.31 18.33 -5.22
CA TRP A 80 8.33 18.06 -4.19
C TRP A 80 8.80 16.87 -3.35
N HIS A 81 8.28 16.79 -2.14
CA HIS A 81 8.55 15.71 -1.21
C HIS A 81 7.35 15.50 -0.30
N PHE A 82 7.32 14.37 0.39
CA PHE A 82 6.33 14.09 1.43
C PHE A 82 7.01 13.52 2.67
N HIS A 83 6.28 13.54 3.78
CA HIS A 83 6.76 13.07 5.08
C HIS A 83 5.76 12.08 5.69
N LEU A 84 6.24 10.93 6.14
CA LEU A 84 5.43 9.94 6.86
C LEU A 84 6.02 9.70 8.25
N CYS A 85 5.23 9.82 9.31
CA CYS A 85 5.70 9.51 10.66
C CYS A 85 5.68 7.99 10.87
N ILE A 86 6.78 7.32 10.57
CA ILE A 86 6.93 5.86 10.72
C ILE A 86 7.66 5.48 12.01
N GLY A 87 8.27 6.45 12.67
CA GLY A 87 9.12 6.29 13.84
C GLY A 87 8.62 7.06 15.07
N GLN A 88 9.41 7.02 16.14
CA GLN A 88 9.13 7.79 17.35
C GLN A 88 9.34 9.29 17.07
N HIS A 89 8.31 10.11 17.36
CA HIS A 89 8.36 11.56 17.20
C HIS A 89 8.32 12.24 18.56
N GLU A 90 9.30 13.08 18.85
CA GLU A 90 9.51 13.68 20.18
C GLU A 90 9.15 15.16 20.23
N ALA A 91 9.31 15.91 19.12
CA ALA A 91 9.18 17.37 19.16
C ALA A 91 7.78 17.88 19.57
N SER A 92 6.72 17.10 19.35
CA SER A 92 5.34 17.46 19.77
C SER A 92 4.92 16.87 21.11
N GLY A 93 5.84 16.25 21.85
CA GLY A 93 5.55 15.56 23.11
C GLY A 93 4.91 14.17 22.90
N PRO A 94 4.81 13.36 23.96
CA PRO A 94 4.49 11.93 23.85
C PRO A 94 3.09 11.66 23.30
N ASP A 95 2.07 12.42 23.71
CA ASP A 95 0.68 12.17 23.31
C ASP A 95 0.47 12.46 21.81
N LEU A 96 0.95 13.61 21.34
CA LEU A 96 0.87 13.96 19.92
C LEU A 96 1.82 13.12 19.06
N GLY A 97 2.99 12.76 19.58
CA GLY A 97 3.91 11.83 18.91
C GLY A 97 3.27 10.47 18.65
N ARG A 98 2.54 9.92 19.63
CA ARG A 98 1.78 8.67 19.46
C ARG A 98 0.67 8.79 18.40
N ILE A 99 0.01 9.93 18.32
CA ILE A 99 -1.03 10.19 17.31
C ILE A 99 -0.42 10.27 15.91
N ARG A 100 0.72 10.96 15.75
CA ARG A 100 1.37 11.14 14.45
C ARG A 100 1.89 9.83 13.86
N ARG A 101 2.51 9.00 14.71
CA ARG A 101 3.17 7.76 14.30
C ARG A 101 2.19 6.78 13.69
N CYS A 102 2.63 6.07 12.64
CA CYS A 102 1.95 4.90 12.10
C CYS A 102 1.70 3.87 13.23
N SER A 103 0.44 3.57 13.50
CA SER A 103 0.04 2.59 14.51
C SER A 103 -0.59 1.35 13.92
N ARG A 104 -1.08 1.44 12.67
CA ARG A 104 -1.66 0.32 11.94
C ARG A 104 -1.22 0.38 10.49
N ALA A 105 -0.83 -0.77 9.95
CA ALA A 105 -0.52 -0.97 8.56
C ALA A 105 -1.18 -2.27 8.10
N GLU A 106 -1.62 -2.31 6.84
CA GLU A 106 -2.26 -3.50 6.27
C GLU A 106 -1.94 -3.63 4.79
N MET A 107 -1.60 -4.85 4.37
CA MET A 107 -1.70 -5.26 2.97
C MET A 107 -3.14 -5.67 2.71
N TYR A 108 -3.68 -5.33 1.54
CA TYR A 108 -5.03 -5.71 1.18
C TYR A 108 -5.12 -6.14 -0.28
N ARG A 109 -6.07 -7.03 -0.55
CA ARG A 109 -6.61 -7.24 -1.89
C ARG A 109 -8.12 -7.04 -1.89
N THR A 110 -8.65 -6.46 -2.96
CA THR A 110 -10.11 -6.36 -3.17
C THR A 110 -10.58 -7.58 -3.96
N LEU A 111 -11.79 -8.06 -3.67
CA LEU A 111 -12.42 -9.14 -4.40
C LEU A 111 -13.55 -8.61 -5.28
N ASP A 112 -13.73 -9.22 -6.44
CA ASP A 112 -14.89 -9.00 -7.30
C ASP A 112 -16.14 -9.73 -6.75
N THR A 113 -17.24 -9.67 -7.50
CA THR A 113 -18.51 -10.31 -7.12
C THR A 113 -18.44 -11.84 -7.07
N ASP A 114 -17.55 -12.45 -7.87
CA ASP A 114 -17.31 -13.89 -7.91
C ASP A 114 -16.33 -14.33 -6.81
N GLY A 115 -15.72 -13.37 -6.09
CA GLY A 115 -14.75 -13.60 -5.03
C GLY A 115 -13.31 -13.68 -5.52
N ALA A 116 -13.03 -13.36 -6.78
CA ALA A 116 -11.67 -13.35 -7.31
C ALA A 116 -10.96 -12.01 -7.04
N PRO A 117 -9.64 -12.00 -6.77
CA PRO A 117 -8.87 -10.77 -6.58
C PRO A 117 -8.92 -9.82 -7.79
N SER A 118 -9.06 -8.53 -7.53
CA SER A 118 -9.20 -7.47 -8.54
C SER A 118 -8.26 -6.28 -8.36
N SER A 119 -7.74 -6.05 -7.16
CA SER A 119 -6.77 -4.99 -6.86
C SER A 119 -5.96 -5.33 -5.62
N TRP A 120 -4.75 -4.80 -5.53
CA TRP A 120 -3.77 -5.07 -4.47
C TRP A 120 -3.15 -3.76 -3.99
N GLY A 121 -2.90 -3.66 -2.70
CA GLY A 121 -2.36 -2.44 -2.11
C GLY A 121 -1.87 -2.60 -0.68
N LEU A 122 -1.33 -1.51 -0.16
CA LEU A 122 -0.92 -1.38 1.23
C LEU A 122 -1.40 -0.03 1.78
N ARG A 123 -1.91 -0.01 3.02
CA ARG A 123 -2.40 1.21 3.69
C ARG A 123 -1.72 1.39 5.04
N LEU A 124 -1.38 2.64 5.35
CA LEU A 124 -0.80 3.08 6.61
C LEU A 124 -1.77 4.03 7.32
N PHE A 125 -1.91 3.88 8.64
CA PHE A 125 -2.79 4.68 9.47
C PHE A 125 -2.07 5.14 10.74
N ASN A 126 -2.38 6.36 11.16
CA ASN A 126 -1.81 6.98 12.35
C ASN A 126 -2.53 6.51 13.64
N GLY A 127 -2.10 7.02 14.80
CA GLY A 127 -2.67 6.69 16.12
C GLY A 127 -4.14 7.08 16.34
N ARG A 128 -4.80 7.70 15.37
CA ARG A 128 -6.24 8.03 15.34
C ARG A 128 -7.01 7.28 14.25
N ASP A 129 -6.37 6.32 13.59
CA ASP A 129 -6.88 5.66 12.40
C ASP A 129 -7.10 6.59 11.18
N ASP A 130 -6.52 7.80 11.19
CA ASP A 130 -6.46 8.61 9.97
C ASP A 130 -5.47 7.98 8.99
N GLN A 131 -5.83 7.94 7.71
CA GLN A 131 -4.94 7.43 6.69
C GLN A 131 -3.70 8.32 6.57
N LEU A 132 -2.52 7.72 6.60
CA LEU A 132 -1.25 8.36 6.27
C LEU A 132 -0.99 8.26 4.77
N MET A 133 -1.01 7.03 4.25
CA MET A 133 -0.73 6.73 2.85
C MET A 133 -1.44 5.44 2.44
N THR A 134 -1.91 5.38 1.19
CA THR A 134 -2.14 4.15 0.45
C THR A 134 -1.10 4.04 -0.67
N ALA A 135 -0.45 2.89 -0.78
CA ALA A 135 0.29 2.50 -1.96
C ALA A 135 -0.56 1.50 -2.77
N MET A 136 -0.95 1.89 -3.97
CA MET A 136 -1.59 1.01 -4.96
C MET A 136 -0.49 0.29 -5.71
N LEU A 137 -0.44 -1.03 -5.55
CA LEU A 137 0.57 -1.86 -6.17
C LEU A 137 0.22 -2.11 -7.65
N PRO A 138 1.17 -2.59 -8.47
CA PRO A 138 0.90 -2.92 -9.86
C PRO A 138 -0.25 -3.92 -9.96
N ASN A 139 -1.13 -3.69 -10.93
CA ASN A 139 -2.36 -4.45 -11.10
C ASN A 139 -2.34 -5.15 -12.46
N PRO A 140 -2.33 -6.50 -12.51
CA PRO A 140 -2.29 -7.27 -13.75
C PRO A 140 -3.28 -6.84 -14.84
N PHE A 141 -4.41 -6.23 -14.48
CA PHE A 141 -5.44 -5.79 -15.42
C PHE A 141 -5.23 -4.35 -15.91
N LEU A 142 -4.20 -3.65 -15.42
CA LEU A 142 -3.88 -2.26 -15.73
C LEU A 142 -2.43 -2.10 -16.21
N THR A 143 -2.21 -1.16 -17.13
CA THR A 143 -0.87 -0.62 -17.40
C THR A 143 -0.40 0.21 -16.20
N ASN A 144 0.89 0.54 -16.10
CA ASN A 144 1.41 1.47 -15.09
C ASN A 144 0.80 2.90 -15.18
N ARG A 145 0.10 3.23 -16.27
CA ARG A 145 -0.69 4.46 -16.44
C ARG A 145 -2.19 4.29 -16.15
N GLN A 146 -2.56 3.24 -15.41
CA GLN A 146 -3.94 2.89 -15.05
C GLN A 146 -4.92 2.71 -16.23
N LYS A 147 -4.42 2.32 -17.41
CA LYS A 147 -5.27 1.91 -18.55
C LYS A 147 -5.56 0.43 -18.48
N LEU A 148 -6.79 0.02 -18.84
CA LEU A 148 -7.15 -1.38 -18.96
C LEU A 148 -6.25 -2.10 -19.97
N ARG A 149 -5.88 -3.33 -19.65
CA ARG A 149 -5.22 -4.26 -20.57
C ARG A 149 -6.24 -5.21 -21.18
N ASP A 150 -5.96 -5.67 -22.39
CA ASP A 150 -6.74 -6.72 -23.04
C ASP A 150 -6.47 -8.09 -22.40
N GLU A 151 -5.21 -8.35 -22.05
CA GLU A 151 -4.76 -9.58 -21.37
C GLU A 151 -4.05 -9.24 -20.04
N PRO A 152 -4.25 -10.03 -18.98
CA PRO A 152 -3.63 -9.79 -17.69
C PRO A 152 -2.12 -10.03 -17.72
N ASP A 153 -1.39 -9.14 -17.06
CA ASP A 153 0.06 -9.22 -16.89
C ASP A 153 0.42 -9.65 -15.46
N TRP A 154 0.47 -10.96 -15.25
CA TRP A 154 0.65 -11.53 -13.91
C TRP A 154 2.04 -11.29 -13.31
N SER A 155 3.05 -10.85 -14.08
CA SER A 155 4.33 -10.46 -13.50
C SER A 155 4.21 -9.22 -12.62
N GLN A 156 3.14 -8.42 -12.78
CA GLN A 156 2.87 -7.28 -11.90
C GLN A 156 2.58 -7.67 -10.44
N LEU A 157 2.33 -8.95 -10.16
CA LEU A 157 2.20 -9.44 -8.78
C LEU A 157 3.54 -9.70 -8.10
N GLU A 158 4.69 -9.53 -8.78
CA GLU A 158 6.01 -9.76 -8.18
C GLU A 158 6.24 -8.93 -6.92
N LEU A 159 5.88 -7.63 -6.94
CA LEU A 159 5.99 -6.77 -5.76
C LEU A 159 5.03 -7.21 -4.64
N TRP A 160 3.80 -7.61 -4.98
CA TRP A 160 2.85 -8.13 -3.99
C TRP A 160 3.37 -9.40 -3.32
N ASP A 161 3.85 -10.35 -4.11
CA ASP A 161 4.41 -11.62 -3.64
C ASP A 161 5.65 -11.39 -2.76
N ARG A 162 6.56 -10.51 -3.18
CA ARG A 162 7.75 -10.13 -2.41
C ARG A 162 7.38 -9.54 -1.05
N LEU A 163 6.45 -8.59 -1.01
CA LEU A 163 6.03 -7.97 0.25
C LEU A 163 5.38 -8.98 1.20
N ARG A 164 4.61 -9.94 0.68
CA ARG A 164 4.03 -11.02 1.49
C ARG A 164 5.13 -11.93 2.06
N GLU A 165 6.10 -12.31 1.24
CA GLU A 165 7.18 -13.20 1.66
C GLU A 165 8.08 -12.52 2.70
N GLU A 166 8.57 -11.31 2.40
CA GLU A 166 9.53 -10.59 3.24
C GLU A 166 8.94 -10.15 4.59
N PHE A 167 7.70 -9.65 4.60
CA PHE A 167 7.12 -9.03 5.80
C PHE A 167 6.12 -9.90 6.54
N LEU A 168 5.44 -10.81 5.84
CA LEU A 168 4.42 -11.68 6.45
C LEU A 168 4.90 -13.12 6.60
N GLY A 169 5.96 -13.52 5.88
CA GLY A 169 6.41 -14.91 5.82
C GLY A 169 5.42 -15.82 5.08
N ILE A 170 4.62 -15.25 4.17
CA ILE A 170 3.59 -15.96 3.42
C ILE A 170 3.98 -15.91 1.94
N GLY A 171 4.03 -17.08 1.30
CA GLY A 171 4.34 -17.15 -0.13
C GLY A 171 3.24 -16.56 -1.03
N PRO A 172 3.49 -16.60 -2.36
CA PRO A 172 2.49 -16.29 -3.37
C PRO A 172 1.21 -17.10 -3.17
N ASP A 173 0.06 -16.49 -3.42
CA ASP A 173 -1.24 -17.16 -3.43
C ASP A 173 -1.69 -17.39 -4.89
N THR A 174 -2.08 -18.62 -5.20
CA THR A 174 -2.56 -18.96 -6.55
C THR A 174 -3.90 -18.29 -6.86
N ALA A 175 -4.67 -17.90 -5.84
CA ALA A 175 -5.91 -17.14 -6.01
C ALA A 175 -5.68 -15.75 -6.63
N ASP A 176 -4.50 -15.13 -6.39
CA ASP A 176 -4.17 -13.81 -6.96
C ASP A 176 -4.13 -13.82 -8.49
N ARG A 177 -4.04 -15.01 -9.12
CA ARG A 177 -3.94 -15.21 -10.57
C ARG A 177 -5.24 -15.70 -11.20
N GLN A 178 -6.37 -15.61 -10.50
CA GLN A 178 -7.66 -16.13 -10.94
C GLN A 178 -8.67 -15.05 -11.35
N GLY A 179 -8.36 -13.77 -11.09
CA GLY A 179 -9.24 -12.66 -11.45
C GLY A 179 -9.38 -12.46 -12.96
N LYS A 180 -10.52 -11.91 -13.38
CA LYS A 180 -10.83 -11.60 -14.80
C LYS A 180 -10.74 -10.11 -15.14
N GLY A 181 -10.30 -9.30 -14.18
CA GLY A 181 -10.17 -7.86 -14.31
C GLY A 181 -11.49 -7.10 -14.30
N PHE A 182 -11.43 -5.83 -14.69
CA PHE A 182 -12.55 -4.89 -14.56
C PHE A 182 -13.53 -4.89 -15.75
N GLY A 183 -13.16 -5.55 -16.85
CA GLY A 183 -13.90 -5.52 -18.11
C GLY A 183 -15.10 -6.47 -18.20
N GLN A 184 -15.24 -7.41 -17.26
CA GLN A 184 -16.35 -8.36 -17.23
C GLN A 184 -17.31 -8.01 -16.10
N ARG A 185 -18.07 -6.93 -16.26
CA ARG A 185 -19.34 -6.83 -15.53
C ARG A 185 -20.31 -7.75 -16.24
N ALA A 186 -20.68 -8.86 -15.62
CA ALA A 186 -21.89 -9.56 -16.02
C ALA A 186 -23.07 -8.60 -15.81
N GLU A 187 -23.81 -8.33 -16.88
CA GLU A 187 -25.15 -7.73 -16.80
C GLU A 187 -26.10 -8.61 -15.97
#